data_AF-A0A2E0KKW1-F1
#
_entry.id   AF-A0A2E0KKW1-F1
#
_cell.length_a   1.000
_cell.length_b   1.000
_cell.length_c   1.000
_cell.angle_alpha   90.00
_cell.angle_beta   90.00
_cell.angle_gamma   90.00
#
_symmetry.space_group_name_H-M   'P 1'
#
loop_
_entity.id
_entity.type
_entity.pdbx_description
1 polymer ?
#
loop_
_entity_poly.entity_id
_entity_poly.type
_entity_poly.pdbx_seq_one_letter_code
_entity_poly.pdbx_strand_id
1 'polypeptide(L)'
;MRRILSILNFEFLIKGDAFKNWRIILYVLILSVIMIASGHSTDKKIFKIASLNEEIRLLKSEFIDQRTYLMKLKMETKIMTELGPLGIRPSKEPAIKIIVSND
;
A
#
# COMPACT_ATOMS: atom_id res chain seq x y z
N MET A 1 -22.07 -12.40 44.18
CA MET A 1 -20.68 -12.37 44.72
C MET A 1 -20.06 -13.75 44.94
N ARG A 2 -20.72 -14.72 45.59
CA ARG A 2 -20.12 -16.03 45.92
C ARG A 2 -19.59 -16.83 44.71
N ARG A 3 -20.22 -16.74 43.53
CA ARG A 3 -19.78 -17.44 42.30
C ARG A 3 -18.48 -16.89 41.70
N ILE A 4 -18.26 -15.58 41.79
CA ILE A 4 -17.02 -14.94 41.31
C ILE A 4 -15.88 -15.27 42.28
N LEU A 5 -16.17 -15.23 43.58
CA LEU A 5 -15.23 -15.66 44.64
C LEU A 5 -14.83 -17.13 44.49
N SER A 6 -15.73 -18.04 44.11
CA SER A 6 -15.37 -19.46 43.88
C SER A 6 -14.49 -19.70 42.66
N ILE A 7 -14.53 -18.80 41.66
CA ILE A 7 -13.62 -18.84 40.50
C ILE A 7 -12.23 -18.34 40.92
N LEU A 8 -12.18 -17.27 41.72
CA LEU A 8 -10.93 -16.68 42.20
C LEU A 8 -10.23 -17.55 43.27
N ASN A 9 -11.01 -18.23 44.12
CA ASN A 9 -10.52 -19.10 45.20
C ASN A 9 -10.16 -20.51 44.72
N PHE A 10 -9.99 -20.73 43.42
CA PHE A 10 -9.57 -22.01 42.81
C PHE A 10 -10.55 -23.19 43.02
N GLU A 11 -11.69 -22.95 43.66
CA GLU A 11 -12.72 -23.95 43.98
C GLU A 11 -13.32 -24.56 42.69
N PHE A 12 -13.29 -23.80 41.59
CA PHE A 12 -13.65 -24.26 40.24
C PHE A 12 -12.76 -25.43 39.75
N LEU A 13 -11.49 -25.51 40.16
CA LEU A 13 -10.58 -26.55 39.71
C LEU A 13 -10.66 -27.83 40.56
N ILE A 14 -11.26 -27.79 41.75
CA ILE A 14 -11.22 -28.89 42.75
C ILE A 14 -12.61 -29.55 42.96
N LYS A 15 -13.71 -28.86 42.66
CA LYS A 15 -15.08 -29.43 42.75
C LYS A 15 -15.31 -30.58 41.76
N GLY A 16 -16.37 -31.37 41.95
CA GLY A 16 -16.63 -32.65 41.26
C GLY A 16 -16.53 -32.69 39.73
N ASP A 17 -16.55 -31.54 39.03
CA ASP A 17 -16.32 -31.40 37.58
C ASP A 17 -14.89 -30.92 37.20
N ALA A 18 -13.92 -31.03 38.11
CA ALA A 18 -12.53 -30.58 37.98
C ALA A 18 -11.88 -30.94 36.62
N PHE A 19 -12.12 -32.16 36.14
CA PHE A 19 -11.54 -32.65 34.89
C PHE A 19 -12.02 -31.85 33.65
N LYS A 20 -13.30 -31.46 33.61
CA LYS A 20 -13.86 -30.65 32.52
C LYS A 20 -13.25 -29.24 32.51
N ASN A 21 -13.02 -28.69 33.70
CA ASN A 21 -12.47 -27.34 33.89
C ASN A 21 -11.00 -27.28 33.50
N TRP A 22 -10.21 -28.31 33.84
CA TRP A 22 -8.81 -28.43 33.43
C TRP A 22 -8.65 -28.50 31.90
N ARG A 23 -9.54 -29.24 31.21
CA ARG A 23 -9.55 -29.34 29.75
C ARG A 23 -9.81 -27.99 29.08
N ILE A 24 -10.71 -27.17 29.64
CA ILE A 24 -11.00 -25.83 29.11
C ILE A 24 -9.80 -24.90 29.30
N ILE A 25 -9.14 -24.95 30.46
CA ILE A 25 -7.93 -24.14 30.73
C ILE A 25 -6.82 -24.50 29.74
N LEU A 26 -6.56 -25.80 29.55
CA LEU A 26 -5.56 -26.27 28.59
C LEU A 26 -5.90 -25.86 27.16
N TYR A 27 -7.17 -25.93 26.78
CA TYR A 27 -7.65 -25.46 25.48
C TYR A 27 -7.37 -23.97 25.26
N VAL A 28 -7.74 -23.12 26.23
CA VAL A 28 -7.52 -21.66 26.13
C VAL A 28 -6.03 -21.33 26.12
N LEU A 29 -5.20 -22.00 26.92
CA LEU A 29 -3.75 -21.81 26.91
C LEU A 29 -3.14 -22.13 25.55
N ILE A 30 -3.51 -23.28 24.95
CA ILE A 30 -3.05 -23.66 23.61
C ILE A 30 -3.50 -22.62 22.58
N LEU A 31 -4.77 -22.20 22.64
CA LEU A 31 -5.31 -21.18 21.74
C LEU A 31 -4.56 -19.85 21.87
N SER A 32 -4.23 -19.42 23.10
CA SER A 32 -3.45 -18.22 23.35
C SER A 32 -2.04 -18.32 22.76
N VAL A 33 -1.37 -19.47 22.88
CA VAL A 33 -0.05 -19.68 22.26
C VAL A 33 -0.13 -19.60 20.74
N ILE A 34 -1.14 -20.24 20.13
CA ILE A 34 -1.37 -20.18 18.68
C ILE A 34 -1.60 -18.73 18.23
N MET A 35 -2.39 -17.96 18.99
CA MET A 35 -2.69 -16.56 18.68
C MET A 35 -1.45 -15.67 18.76
N ILE A 36 -0.61 -15.85 19.80
CA ILE A 36 0.66 -15.11 19.94
C ILE A 36 1.60 -15.44 18.76
N ALA A 37 1.74 -16.73 18.42
CA ALA A 37 2.57 -17.17 17.31
C ALA A 37 2.07 -16.62 15.96
N SER A 38 0.76 -16.64 15.73
CA SER A 38 0.15 -16.09 14.52
C SER A 38 0.29 -14.57 14.45
N GLY A 39 0.18 -13.86 15.58
CA GLY A 39 0.36 -12.42 15.66
C GLY A 39 1.73 -11.97 15.13
N HIS A 40 2.78 -12.67 15.53
CA HIS A 40 4.13 -12.33 15.09
C HIS A 40 4.37 -12.48 13.57
N SER A 41 3.70 -13.45 12.93
CA SER A 41 3.72 -13.60 11.46
C SER A 41 2.99 -12.44 10.76
N THR A 42 1.87 -12.00 11.34
CA THR A 42 1.11 -10.85 10.86
C THR A 42 1.92 -9.56 10.96
N ASP A 43 2.62 -9.34 12.07
CA ASP A 43 3.47 -8.16 12.25
C ASP A 43 4.52 -8.04 11.15
N LYS A 44 5.22 -9.13 10.84
CA LYS A 44 6.21 -9.18 9.75
C LYS A 44 5.60 -8.79 8.40
N LYS A 45 4.38 -9.26 8.11
CA LYS A 45 3.67 -8.89 6.88
C LYS A 45 3.30 -7.41 6.86
N ILE A 46 2.87 -6.84 7.98
CA ILE A 46 2.56 -5.41 8.10
C ILE A 46 3.79 -4.55 7.80
N PHE A 47 4.95 -4.87 8.39
CA PHE A 47 6.20 -4.17 8.08
C PHE A 47 6.58 -4.30 6.60
N LYS A 48 6.42 -5.50 6.01
CA LYS A 48 6.68 -5.68 4.58
C LYS A 48 5.75 -4.84 3.72
N ILE A 49 4.45 -4.80 4.03
CA ILE A 49 3.47 -3.97 3.33
C ILE A 49 3.84 -2.49 3.43
N ALA A 50 4.24 -2.01 4.60
CA ALA A 50 4.68 -0.63 4.78
C ALA A 50 5.90 -0.30 3.88
N SER A 51 6.90 -1.19 3.83
CA SER A 51 8.08 -1.01 2.96
C SER A 51 7.72 -0.99 1.47
N LEU A 52 6.82 -1.87 1.03
CA LEU A 52 6.37 -1.92 -0.37
C LEU A 52 5.53 -0.69 -0.75
N ASN A 53 4.71 -0.19 0.17
CA ASN A 53 3.92 1.02 -0.07
C ASN A 53 4.81 2.26 -0.22
N GLU A 54 5.90 2.31 0.55
CA GLU A 54 6.90 3.37 0.42
C GLU A 54 7.61 3.31 -0.93
N GLU A 55 7.99 2.12 -1.39
CA GLU A 55 8.57 1.90 -2.72
C GLU A 55 7.61 2.35 -3.84
N ILE A 56 6.32 1.99 -3.76
CA ILE A 56 5.29 2.43 -4.70
C ILE A 56 5.16 3.96 -4.70
N ARG A 57 5.25 4.61 -3.53
CA ARG A 57 5.17 6.06 -3.40
C ARG A 57 6.35 6.74 -4.09
N LEU A 58 7.56 6.22 -3.90
CA LEU A 58 8.76 6.72 -4.56
C LEU A 58 8.66 6.61 -6.08
N LEU A 59 8.27 5.43 -6.59
CA LEU A 59 8.12 5.20 -8.04
C LEU A 59 7.06 6.11 -8.67
N LYS A 60 5.95 6.35 -7.97
CA LYS A 60 4.91 7.28 -8.43
C LYS A 60 5.41 8.72 -8.46
N SER A 61 6.21 9.13 -7.47
CA SER A 61 6.82 10.46 -7.46
C SER A 61 7.73 10.64 -8.67
N GLU A 62 8.62 9.67 -8.92
CA GLU A 62 9.54 9.71 -10.06
C GLU A 62 8.78 9.77 -11.40
N PHE A 63 7.72 8.96 -11.55
CA PHE A 63 6.88 9.01 -12.75
C PHE A 63 6.23 10.37 -12.97
N ILE A 64 5.72 11.00 -11.91
CA ILE A 64 5.10 12.33 -12.00
C ILE A 64 6.14 13.39 -12.38
N ASP A 65 7.34 13.32 -11.79
CA ASP A 65 8.43 14.24 -12.09
C ASP A 65 8.87 14.11 -13.56
N GLN A 66 9.09 12.88 -14.04
CA GLN A 66 9.43 12.61 -15.44
C GLN A 66 8.33 13.07 -16.40
N ARG A 67 7.06 12.77 -16.10
CA ARG A 67 5.92 13.23 -16.90
C ARG A 67 5.88 14.75 -16.99
N THR A 68 6.08 15.42 -15.86
CA THR A 68 6.09 16.89 -15.78
C THR A 68 7.25 17.47 -16.57
N TYR A 69 8.43 16.85 -16.50
CA TYR A 69 9.60 17.24 -17.28
C TYR A 69 9.33 17.15 -18.79
N LEU A 70 8.78 16.02 -19.26
CA LEU A 70 8.40 15.85 -20.67
C LEU A 70 7.33 16.83 -21.12
N MET A 71 6.34 17.11 -20.26
CA MET A 71 5.33 18.13 -20.55
C MET A 71 5.97 19.50 -20.74
N LYS A 72 6.86 19.92 -19.82
CA LYS A 72 7.60 21.19 -19.93
C LYS A 72 8.43 21.27 -21.22
N LEU A 73 9.04 20.17 -21.65
CA LEU A 73 9.78 20.11 -22.92
C LEU A 73 8.85 20.27 -24.14
N LYS A 74 7.66 19.67 -24.11
CA LYS A 74 6.68 19.74 -25.21
C LYS A 74 5.85 21.04 -25.22
N MET A 75 5.97 21.91 -24.21
CA MET A 75 5.21 23.15 -24.17
C MET A 75 5.56 24.03 -25.37
N GLU A 76 4.54 24.37 -26.14
CA GLU A 76 4.67 25.24 -27.31
C GLU A 76 5.34 26.57 -26.95
N THR A 77 4.96 27.18 -25.81
CA THR A 77 5.61 28.42 -25.32
C THR A 77 7.11 28.24 -25.15
N LYS A 78 7.57 27.11 -24.57
CA LYS A 78 9.00 26.83 -24.39
C LYS A 78 9.69 26.66 -25.73
N ILE A 79 9.08 25.91 -26.64
CA ILE A 79 9.59 25.70 -28.00
C ILE A 79 9.70 27.04 -28.75
N MET A 80 8.70 27.91 -28.65
CA MET A 80 8.71 29.25 -29.27
C MET A 80 9.80 30.16 -28.69
N THR A 81 10.04 30.11 -27.37
CA THR A 81 11.12 30.89 -26.75
C THR A 81 12.50 30.45 -27.24
N GLU A 82 12.75 29.13 -27.30
CA GLU A 82 14.05 28.58 -27.75
C GLU A 82 14.27 28.77 -29.26
N LEU A 83 13.22 28.68 -30.07
CA LEU A 83 13.28 28.84 -31.52
C LEU A 83 13.19 30.31 -32.00
N GLY A 84 12.79 31.23 -31.12
CA GLY A 84 12.66 32.65 -31.41
C GLY A 84 13.95 33.32 -31.93
N PRO A 85 15.13 33.08 -31.31
CA PRO A 85 16.42 33.56 -31.80
C PRO A 85 16.80 33.05 -33.20
N LEU A 86 16.28 31.88 -33.60
CA LEU A 86 16.49 31.29 -34.92
C LEU A 86 15.51 31.86 -35.98
N GLY A 87 14.60 32.76 -35.59
CA GLY A 87 13.60 33.35 -36.48
C GLY A 87 12.45 32.41 -36.86
N ILE A 88 12.41 31.19 -36.29
CA ILE A 88 11.38 30.20 -36.57
C ILE A 88 10.10 30.58 -35.79
N ARG A 89 8.96 30.59 -36.49
CA ARG A 89 7.65 30.96 -35.93
C ARG A 89 6.61 29.90 -36.28
N PRO A 90 5.58 29.70 -35.44
CA PRO A 90 4.47 28.82 -35.76
C PRO A 90 3.77 29.31 -37.03
N SER A 91 3.36 28.36 -37.87
CA SER A 91 2.57 28.65 -39.07
C SER A 91 1.21 29.21 -38.65
N LYS A 92 0.82 30.35 -39.21
CA LYS A 92 -0.54 30.88 -39.08
C LYS A 92 -1.54 30.14 -39.95
N GLU A 93 -1.04 29.47 -40.99
CA GLU A 93 -1.84 28.73 -41.95
C GLU A 93 -1.81 27.23 -41.63
N PRO A 94 -2.94 26.53 -41.75
CA PRO A 94 -3.02 25.11 -41.46
C PRO A 94 -2.19 24.28 -42.45
N ALA A 95 -1.74 23.10 -42.02
CA ALA A 95 -0.96 22.20 -42.87
C ALA A 95 -1.78 21.72 -44.09
N ILE A 96 -1.19 21.81 -45.28
CA ILE A 96 -1.80 21.36 -46.52
C ILE A 96 -1.47 19.88 -46.70
N LYS A 97 -2.50 19.03 -46.88
CA LYS A 97 -2.31 17.63 -47.20
C LYS A 97 -1.86 17.50 -48.66
N ILE A 98 -0.59 17.15 -48.88
CA ILE A 98 -0.07 16.84 -50.21
C ILE A 98 -0.47 15.40 -50.55
N ILE A 99 -1.24 15.22 -51.63
CA ILE A 99 -1.57 13.91 -52.20
C ILE A 99 -0.79 13.82 -53.50
N VAL A 100 0.14 12.87 -53.59
CA VAL A 100 0.90 12.61 -54.82
C VAL A 100 0.09 11.60 -55.63
N SER A 101 -0.48 12.05 -56.75
CA SER A 101 -1.00 11.15 -57.79
C SER A 101 0.16 10.79 -58.72
N ASN A 102 0.34 9.49 -58.97
CA ASN A 102 1.30 8.99 -59.96
C ASN A 102 0.52 8.76 -61.26
N ASP A 103 0.78 9.57 -62.29
CA ASP A 103 0.27 9.36 -63.65
C ASP A 103 1.01 8.20 -64.34
#